data_AF-A0AAU0P1F0-F1
#
_entry.id   AF-A0AAU0P1F0-F1
#
_cell.length_a   1.000
_cell.length_b   1.000
_cell.length_c   1.000
_cell.angle_alpha   90.00
_cell.angle_beta   90.00
_cell.angle_gamma   90.00
#
_symmetry.space_group_name_H-M   'P 1'
#
loop_
_entity.id
_entity.type
_entity.pdbx_description
1 polymer ?
#
loop_
_entity_poly.entity_id
_entity_poly.type
_entity_poly.pdbx_seq_one_letter_code
_entity_poly.pdbx_strand_id
1 'polypeptide(L)'
;MKTIRLSRLLFERYTTESENLTNILNKHNIPYEILENTKDIWMRDYMPFCLDDGTLVSYIYEPDYLQGVKYKNIKTKINYEINHIDLVIDGGNFVRYKNKAIMTDKVFKENPSKTKDEIIEIIKTKCKLEDLIIIPKQPYDIYGHSDSMVRWIDENSVLVNDFSIESKTFNNKLIKSLQKHHLNIKAMKYNNSFFTKDRNWGAYLNFIKIENVLIVPIYGINEDFLALKQLQNIYKNCIIEPIKFDSIIKNGGALHCVSSEKIGV
;
A
#
# COMPACT_ATOMS: atom_id res chain seq x y z
N MET A 1 -6.34 -18.32 -8.38
CA MET A 1 -5.13 -17.60 -8.86
C MET A 1 -5.30 -16.11 -8.60
N LYS A 2 -4.25 -15.38 -8.20
CA LYS A 2 -4.31 -13.92 -7.98
C LYS A 2 -4.13 -13.18 -9.30
N THR A 3 -5.07 -12.28 -9.61
CA THR A 3 -5.06 -11.39 -10.78
C THR A 3 -4.83 -9.96 -10.33
N ILE A 4 -3.95 -9.24 -11.03
CA ILE A 4 -3.73 -7.81 -10.80
C ILE A 4 -4.69 -7.00 -11.66
N ARG A 5 -5.37 -6.04 -11.06
CA ARG A 5 -6.26 -5.11 -11.76
C ARG A 5 -5.52 -3.80 -11.90
N LEU A 6 -5.52 -3.25 -13.11
CA LEU A 6 -4.88 -1.99 -13.48
C LEU A 6 -5.91 -1.06 -14.13
N SER A 7 -5.79 0.24 -13.91
CA SER A 7 -6.68 1.24 -14.49
C SER A 7 -6.31 1.46 -15.96
N ARG A 8 -7.29 1.58 -16.86
CA ARG A 8 -7.05 2.00 -18.24
C ARG A 8 -6.25 3.31 -18.32
N LEU A 9 -6.46 4.23 -17.38
CA LEU A 9 -5.74 5.52 -17.31
C LEU A 9 -4.24 5.35 -17.06
N LEU A 10 -3.80 4.25 -16.46
CA LEU A 10 -2.37 3.95 -16.30
C LEU A 10 -1.72 3.78 -17.68
N PHE A 11 -2.39 3.06 -18.59
CA PHE A 11 -1.92 2.82 -19.96
C PHE A 11 -2.00 4.07 -20.83
N GLU A 12 -2.95 4.96 -20.58
CA GLU A 12 -3.10 6.21 -21.36
C GLU A 12 -2.12 7.29 -20.93
N ARG A 13 -1.82 7.38 -19.62
CA ARG A 13 -1.04 8.50 -19.03
C ARG A 13 0.41 8.15 -18.74
N TYR A 14 0.71 6.86 -18.52
CA TYR A 14 2.03 6.36 -18.15
C TYR A 14 2.37 5.12 -18.99
N THR A 15 2.36 5.31 -20.32
CA THR A 15 2.53 4.23 -21.30
C THR A 15 3.76 3.38 -21.01
N THR A 16 4.92 4.02 -20.79
CA THR A 16 6.19 3.33 -20.54
C THR A 16 6.14 2.51 -19.24
N GLU A 17 5.64 3.09 -18.14
CA GLU A 17 5.51 2.38 -16.87
C GLU A 17 4.52 1.21 -16.95
N SER A 18 3.40 1.40 -17.66
CA SER A 18 2.38 0.36 -17.86
C SER A 18 2.88 -0.81 -18.73
N GLU A 19 3.65 -0.52 -19.79
CA GLU A 19 4.29 -1.53 -20.64
C GLU A 19 5.34 -2.30 -19.86
N ASN A 20 6.21 -1.62 -19.10
CA ASN A 20 7.20 -2.26 -18.25
C ASN A 20 6.54 -3.20 -17.22
N LEU A 21 5.44 -2.75 -16.60
CA LEU A 21 4.71 -3.56 -15.63
C LEU A 21 4.11 -4.80 -16.30
N THR A 22 3.39 -4.63 -17.41
CA THR A 22 2.76 -5.76 -18.12
C THR A 22 3.78 -6.73 -18.70
N ASN A 23 4.95 -6.26 -19.14
CA ASN A 23 6.05 -7.14 -19.54
C ASN A 23 6.53 -8.04 -18.39
N ILE A 24 6.68 -7.50 -17.18
CA ILE A 24 7.04 -8.29 -15.99
C ILE A 24 5.93 -9.28 -15.63
N LEU A 25 4.67 -8.85 -15.65
CA LEU A 25 3.53 -9.72 -15.35
C LEU A 25 3.45 -10.88 -16.35
N ASN A 26 3.58 -10.61 -17.65
CA ASN A 26 3.60 -11.61 -18.71
C ASN A 26 4.78 -12.58 -18.58
N LYS A 27 5.98 -12.06 -18.30
CA LYS A 27 7.20 -12.88 -18.07
C LYS A 27 6.98 -13.94 -16.99
N HIS A 28 6.23 -13.62 -15.95
CA HIS A 28 5.96 -14.50 -14.80
C HIS A 28 4.60 -15.20 -14.87
N ASN A 29 3.87 -15.10 -15.99
CA ASN A 29 2.52 -15.63 -16.14
C ASN A 29 1.54 -15.17 -15.05
N ILE A 30 1.73 -13.94 -14.55
CA ILE A 30 0.83 -13.33 -13.58
C ILE A 30 -0.33 -12.71 -14.35
N PRO A 31 -1.58 -13.18 -14.16
CA PRO A 31 -2.71 -12.63 -14.89
C PRO A 31 -2.98 -11.20 -14.43
N TYR A 32 -3.40 -10.37 -15.39
CA TYR A 32 -3.88 -9.03 -15.10
C TYR A 32 -5.10 -8.68 -15.95
N GLU A 33 -5.92 -7.77 -15.43
CA GLU A 33 -7.06 -7.20 -16.14
C GLU A 33 -7.00 -5.68 -16.12
N ILE A 34 -7.51 -5.07 -17.19
CA ILE A 34 -7.60 -3.61 -17.32
C ILE A 34 -9.04 -3.21 -17.01
N LEU A 35 -9.21 -2.35 -16.01
CA LEU A 35 -10.51 -1.79 -15.65
C LEU A 35 -10.78 -0.51 -16.46
N GLU A 36 -11.88 -0.55 -17.20
CA GLU A 36 -12.42 0.59 -17.92
C GLU A 36 -13.20 1.53 -16.99
N ASN A 37 -13.43 2.77 -17.44
CA ASN A 37 -14.28 3.76 -16.76
C ASN A 37 -13.81 4.16 -15.34
N THR A 38 -12.56 3.89 -14.99
CA THR A 38 -11.91 4.47 -13.80
C THR A 38 -11.66 5.96 -14.01
N LYS A 39 -11.70 6.77 -12.95
CA LYS A 39 -11.40 8.21 -13.00
C LYS A 39 -10.00 8.57 -12.50
N ASP A 40 -9.34 7.61 -11.85
CA ASP A 40 -7.98 7.75 -11.35
C ASP A 40 -7.20 6.42 -11.41
N ILE A 41 -5.87 6.53 -11.41
CA ILE A 41 -4.93 5.40 -11.44
C ILE A 41 -4.73 4.74 -10.08
N TRP A 42 -5.07 5.42 -8.98
CA TRP A 42 -4.83 4.98 -7.59
C TRP A 42 -5.79 3.87 -7.16
N MET A 43 -5.75 2.74 -7.84
CA MET A 43 -6.68 1.63 -7.66
C MET A 43 -6.70 1.10 -6.25
N ARG A 44 -5.55 1.09 -5.57
CA ARG A 44 -5.45 0.62 -4.19
C ARG A 44 -6.39 1.37 -3.25
N ASP A 45 -6.58 2.65 -3.50
CA ASP A 45 -7.26 3.53 -2.56
C ASP A 45 -8.77 3.30 -2.58
N TYR A 46 -9.34 3.11 -3.77
CA TYR A 46 -10.79 3.02 -3.96
C TYR A 46 -11.31 1.61 -4.24
N MET A 47 -10.48 0.65 -4.66
CA MET A 47 -10.96 -0.71 -4.94
C MET A 47 -11.20 -1.50 -3.64
N PRO A 48 -12.18 -2.43 -3.62
CA PRO A 48 -12.43 -3.24 -2.42
C PRO A 48 -11.21 -4.06 -2.01
N PHE A 49 -11.08 -4.32 -0.71
CA PHE A 49 -10.10 -5.28 -0.21
C PHE A 49 -10.42 -6.68 -0.72
N CYS A 50 -9.43 -7.41 -1.21
CA CYS A 50 -9.58 -8.82 -1.54
C CYS A 50 -8.99 -9.68 -0.42
N LEU A 51 -9.86 -10.44 0.26
CA LEU A 51 -9.45 -11.42 1.28
C LEU A 51 -8.93 -12.70 0.61
N ASP A 52 -8.26 -13.58 1.36
CA ASP A 52 -7.62 -14.78 0.82
C ASP A 52 -8.61 -15.80 0.23
N ASP A 53 -9.88 -15.75 0.66
CA ASP A 53 -10.98 -16.57 0.12
C ASP A 53 -11.69 -15.92 -1.08
N GLY A 54 -11.18 -14.80 -1.59
CA GLY A 54 -11.76 -14.05 -2.70
C GLY A 54 -12.90 -13.12 -2.32
N THR A 55 -13.31 -13.06 -1.04
CA THR A 55 -14.29 -12.08 -0.57
C THR A 55 -13.78 -10.66 -0.85
N LEU A 56 -14.61 -9.85 -1.51
CA LEU A 56 -14.36 -8.43 -1.68
C LEU A 56 -15.02 -7.64 -0.55
N VAL A 57 -14.26 -6.76 0.10
CA VAL A 57 -14.73 -5.90 1.20
C VAL A 57 -14.63 -4.45 0.78
N SER A 58 -15.78 -3.84 0.50
CA SER A 58 -15.86 -2.43 0.12
C SER A 58 -16.00 -1.52 1.34
N TYR A 59 -15.74 -0.23 1.15
CA TYR A 59 -15.77 0.80 2.19
C TYR A 59 -16.11 2.15 1.57
N ILE A 60 -16.32 3.18 2.41
CA ILE A 60 -16.61 4.54 1.94
C ILE A 60 -15.29 5.21 1.57
N TYR A 61 -15.03 5.37 0.27
CA TYR A 61 -13.86 6.09 -0.22
C TYR A 61 -14.11 7.61 -0.27
N GLU A 62 -13.99 8.25 0.90
CA GLU A 62 -14.15 9.70 1.09
C GLU A 62 -13.05 10.27 2.00
N PRO A 63 -11.75 10.09 1.67
CA PRO A 63 -10.68 10.52 2.55
C PRO A 63 -10.62 12.05 2.69
N ASP A 64 -10.03 12.51 3.81
CA ASP A 64 -9.91 13.92 4.17
C ASP A 64 -9.22 14.77 3.08
N TYR A 65 -8.20 14.24 2.42
CA TYR A 65 -7.49 14.91 1.32
C TYR A 65 -8.27 15.04 0.01
N LEU A 66 -9.46 14.43 -0.11
CA LEU A 66 -10.33 14.50 -1.31
C LEU A 66 -11.66 15.24 -1.09
N GLN A 67 -11.83 15.98 0.01
CA GLN A 67 -13.10 16.65 0.34
C GLN A 67 -13.36 17.95 -0.48
N GLY A 68 -12.37 18.50 -1.17
CA GLY A 68 -12.50 19.73 -1.96
C GLY A 68 -13.35 19.59 -3.23
N VAL A 69 -14.03 20.68 -3.64
CA VAL A 69 -14.91 20.71 -4.85
C VAL A 69 -14.18 20.26 -6.12
N LYS A 70 -12.89 20.61 -6.26
CA LYS A 70 -12.04 20.18 -7.38
C LYS A 70 -11.94 18.66 -7.54
N TYR A 71 -12.20 17.88 -6.48
CA TYR A 71 -12.05 16.43 -6.47
C TYR A 71 -13.34 15.67 -6.76
N LYS A 72 -14.51 16.33 -6.76
CA LYS A 72 -15.81 15.67 -6.96
C LYS A 72 -15.90 14.87 -8.26
N ASN A 73 -15.26 15.36 -9.32
CA ASN A 73 -15.36 14.76 -10.65
C ASN A 73 -14.27 13.72 -10.94
N ILE A 74 -13.19 13.69 -10.15
CA ILE A 74 -12.04 12.79 -10.38
C ILE A 74 -12.05 11.53 -9.50
N LYS A 75 -12.89 11.48 -8.46
CA LYS A 75 -13.04 10.28 -7.63
C LYS A 75 -13.71 9.15 -8.42
N THR A 76 -13.00 8.04 -8.59
CA THR A 76 -13.61 6.79 -9.06
C THR A 76 -14.65 6.34 -8.04
N LYS A 77 -15.88 6.07 -8.50
CA LYS A 77 -16.92 5.45 -7.67
C LYS A 77 -17.01 3.99 -8.04
N ILE A 78 -16.88 3.13 -7.04
CA ILE A 78 -17.13 1.70 -7.18
C ILE A 78 -18.49 1.37 -6.58
N ASN A 79 -19.13 0.31 -7.09
CA ASN A 79 -20.30 -0.24 -6.43
C ASN A 79 -19.87 -0.93 -5.14
N TYR A 80 -20.67 -0.75 -4.09
CA TYR A 80 -20.41 -1.45 -2.84
C TYR A 80 -20.70 -2.93 -2.98
N GLU A 81 -19.82 -3.72 -2.37
CA GLU A 81 -19.94 -5.16 -2.27
C GLU A 81 -20.93 -5.51 -1.15
N ILE A 82 -21.47 -6.74 -1.18
CA ILE A 82 -22.34 -7.24 -0.10
C ILE A 82 -21.63 -7.11 1.25
N ASN A 83 -20.33 -7.40 1.28
CA ASN A 83 -19.49 -7.14 2.44
C ASN A 83 -18.99 -5.69 2.40
N HIS A 84 -19.76 -4.79 3.02
CA HIS A 84 -19.45 -3.36 3.10
C HIS A 84 -19.11 -2.92 4.53
N ILE A 85 -18.10 -2.05 4.64
CA ILE A 85 -17.70 -1.34 5.87
C ILE A 85 -18.22 0.09 5.79
N ASP A 86 -19.12 0.45 6.72
CA ASP A 86 -19.62 1.82 6.90
C ASP A 86 -18.61 2.70 7.65
N LEU A 87 -17.41 2.85 7.07
CA LEU A 87 -16.33 3.70 7.55
C LEU A 87 -15.63 4.36 6.36
N VAL A 88 -15.18 5.59 6.56
CA VAL A 88 -14.25 6.26 5.66
C VAL A 88 -12.90 5.58 5.76
N ILE A 89 -12.47 4.95 4.66
CA ILE A 89 -11.21 4.23 4.55
C ILE A 89 -10.63 4.49 3.15
N ASP A 90 -9.31 4.49 3.04
CA ASP A 90 -8.60 4.30 1.78
C ASP A 90 -7.69 3.08 1.88
N GLY A 91 -7.57 2.34 0.78
CA GLY A 91 -6.91 1.05 0.82
C GLY A 91 -5.38 1.10 0.89
N GLY A 92 -4.77 2.24 0.55
CA GLY A 92 -3.35 2.48 0.82
C GLY A 92 -3.04 2.47 2.32
N ASN A 93 -4.05 2.74 3.16
CA ASN A 93 -3.96 2.63 4.61
C ASN A 93 -4.33 1.23 5.16
N PHE A 94 -4.30 0.17 4.35
CA PHE A 94 -4.60 -1.19 4.80
C PHE A 94 -3.60 -2.22 4.27
N VAL A 95 -2.60 -2.56 5.10
CA VAL A 95 -1.57 -3.55 4.77
C VAL A 95 -1.87 -4.87 5.46
N ARG A 96 -2.38 -5.85 4.71
CA ARG A 96 -2.88 -7.14 5.23
C ARG A 96 -1.89 -8.28 5.04
N TYR A 97 -1.86 -9.19 6.00
CA TYR A 97 -1.28 -10.52 5.88
C TYR A 97 -2.19 -11.52 6.58
N LYS A 98 -2.88 -12.36 5.79
CA LYS A 98 -3.88 -13.31 6.30
C LYS A 98 -4.86 -12.60 7.26
N ASN A 99 -5.04 -13.11 8.47
CA ASN A 99 -5.92 -12.60 9.52
C ASN A 99 -5.33 -11.41 10.31
N LYS A 100 -4.25 -10.76 9.85
CA LYS A 100 -3.68 -9.56 10.48
C LYS A 100 -3.63 -8.39 9.50
N ALA A 101 -3.80 -7.17 9.99
CA ALA A 101 -3.60 -5.97 9.19
C ALA A 101 -2.97 -4.82 9.96
N ILE A 102 -2.33 -3.91 9.24
CA ILE A 102 -1.71 -2.68 9.77
C ILE A 102 -2.36 -1.47 9.08
N MET A 103 -2.82 -0.53 9.89
CA MET A 103 -3.35 0.77 9.44
C MET A 103 -2.73 1.89 10.28
N THR A 104 -2.74 3.11 9.77
CA THR A 104 -2.39 4.29 10.54
C THR A 104 -3.58 4.78 11.38
N ASP A 105 -3.28 5.56 12.42
CA ASP A 105 -4.26 6.22 13.29
C ASP A 105 -5.16 7.26 12.59
N LYS A 106 -4.92 7.53 11.29
CA LYS A 106 -5.78 8.34 10.42
C LYS A 106 -7.24 7.88 10.44
N VAL A 107 -7.45 6.56 10.43
CA VAL A 107 -8.80 5.96 10.36
C VAL A 107 -9.73 6.47 11.47
N PHE A 108 -9.16 6.82 12.64
CA PHE A 108 -9.94 7.38 13.75
C PHE A 108 -10.34 8.84 13.55
N LYS A 109 -9.48 9.64 12.91
CA LYS A 109 -9.76 11.06 12.63
C LYS A 109 -10.82 11.21 11.55
N GLU A 110 -10.86 10.29 10.59
CA GLU A 110 -11.82 10.31 9.47
C GLU A 110 -13.19 9.75 9.85
N ASN A 111 -13.29 9.06 10.99
CA ASN A 111 -14.53 8.46 11.49
C ASN A 111 -14.90 8.96 12.90
N PRO A 112 -15.03 10.28 13.12
CA PRO A 112 -15.18 10.86 14.47
C PRO A 112 -16.51 10.51 15.15
N SER A 113 -17.49 10.00 14.42
CA SER A 113 -18.80 9.59 14.95
C SER A 113 -18.77 8.22 15.64
N LYS A 114 -17.68 7.47 15.53
CA LYS A 114 -17.49 6.14 16.14
C LYS A 114 -16.27 6.15 17.06
N THR A 115 -16.32 5.36 18.12
CA THR A 115 -15.18 5.19 19.02
C THR A 115 -14.07 4.36 18.35
N LYS A 116 -12.84 4.43 18.89
CA LYS A 116 -11.71 3.66 18.36
C LYS A 116 -11.97 2.15 18.38
N ASP A 117 -12.55 1.66 19.47
CA ASP A 117 -12.83 0.23 19.64
C ASP A 117 -13.92 -0.25 18.66
N GLU A 118 -14.97 0.54 18.44
CA GLU A 118 -15.99 0.25 17.42
C GLU A 118 -15.38 0.21 16.01
N ILE A 119 -14.52 1.17 15.66
CA ILE A 119 -13.83 1.21 14.36
C ILE A 119 -12.99 -0.06 14.18
N ILE A 120 -12.19 -0.42 15.20
CA ILE A 120 -11.35 -1.62 15.16
C ILE A 120 -12.19 -2.88 14.98
N GLU A 121 -13.26 -3.05 15.76
CA GLU A 121 -14.10 -4.26 15.72
C GLU A 121 -14.91 -4.39 14.42
N ILE A 122 -15.39 -3.27 13.86
CA ILE A 122 -16.03 -3.27 12.53
C ILE A 122 -15.05 -3.78 11.48
N ILE A 123 -13.82 -3.23 11.44
CA ILE A 123 -12.80 -3.61 10.44
C ILE A 123 -12.40 -5.07 10.63
N LYS A 124 -12.11 -5.49 11.87
CA LYS A 124 -11.73 -6.88 12.17
C LYS A 124 -12.82 -7.87 11.75
N THR A 125 -14.07 -7.59 12.09
CA THR A 125 -15.21 -8.46 11.73
C THR A 125 -15.37 -8.56 10.22
N LYS A 126 -15.40 -7.43 9.52
CA LYS A 126 -15.64 -7.37 8.06
C LYS A 126 -14.49 -7.95 7.25
N CYS A 127 -13.26 -7.79 7.71
CA CYS A 127 -12.04 -8.26 7.05
C CYS A 127 -11.50 -9.60 7.59
N LYS A 128 -12.24 -10.27 8.49
CA LYS A 128 -11.87 -11.55 9.12
C LYS A 128 -10.47 -11.51 9.76
N LEU A 129 -10.23 -10.49 10.59
CA LEU A 129 -8.95 -10.28 11.25
C LEU A 129 -9.01 -10.71 12.72
N GLU A 130 -7.96 -11.40 13.16
CA GLU A 130 -7.69 -11.63 14.59
C GLU A 130 -7.03 -10.41 15.22
N ASP A 131 -6.20 -9.69 14.44
CA ASP A 131 -5.45 -8.53 14.93
C ASP A 131 -5.45 -7.38 13.93
N LEU A 132 -5.62 -6.16 14.45
CA LEU A 132 -5.54 -4.90 13.71
C LEU A 132 -4.58 -3.97 14.45
N ILE A 133 -3.39 -3.81 13.87
CA ILE A 133 -2.33 -3.00 14.45
C ILE A 133 -2.46 -1.56 13.97
N ILE A 134 -2.57 -0.63 14.91
CA ILE A 134 -2.62 0.80 14.61
C ILE A 134 -1.26 1.45 14.87
N ILE A 135 -0.65 1.98 13.82
CA ILE A 135 0.62 2.72 13.86
C ILE A 135 0.37 4.23 13.75
N PRO A 136 1.28 5.10 14.21
CA PRO A 136 1.13 6.54 13.97
C PRO A 136 1.23 6.85 12.48
N LYS A 137 0.35 7.71 11.96
CA LYS A 137 0.51 8.33 10.64
C LYS A 137 1.86 9.06 10.55
N GLN A 138 2.57 8.94 9.42
CA GLN A 138 3.80 9.69 9.18
C GLN A 138 3.54 11.21 9.27
N PRO A 139 4.40 11.99 9.97
CA PRO A 139 4.31 13.44 9.98
C PRO A 139 4.36 14.02 8.56
N TYR A 140 3.56 15.06 8.31
CA TYR A 140 3.50 15.81 7.03
C TYR A 140 3.05 15.03 5.79
N ASP A 141 2.90 13.71 5.87
CA ASP A 141 2.23 12.94 4.84
C ASP A 141 0.74 13.33 4.80
N ILE A 142 0.26 13.75 3.64
CA ILE A 142 -1.15 14.14 3.48
C ILE A 142 -2.05 12.91 3.39
N TYR A 143 -1.55 11.80 2.80
CA TYR A 143 -2.35 10.59 2.55
C TYR A 143 -2.52 9.75 3.81
N GLY A 144 -1.46 9.62 4.61
CA GLY A 144 -1.45 8.83 5.84
C GLY A 144 -1.60 7.34 5.61
N HIS A 145 -1.03 6.85 4.50
CA HIS A 145 -1.08 5.46 4.11
C HIS A 145 -0.05 4.62 4.87
N SER A 146 -0.35 3.35 5.10
CA SER A 146 0.56 2.41 5.77
C SER A 146 1.40 1.61 4.77
N ASP A 147 0.97 1.51 3.50
CA ASP A 147 1.59 0.67 2.46
C ASP A 147 3.01 1.07 2.04
N SER A 148 3.39 2.31 2.34
CA SER A 148 4.72 2.85 2.12
C SER A 148 5.51 2.95 3.42
N MET A 149 4.87 2.72 4.57
CA MET A 149 5.50 2.74 5.87
C MET A 149 5.98 1.36 6.32
N VAL A 150 5.12 0.34 6.14
CA VAL A 150 5.34 -1.00 6.69
C VAL A 150 4.83 -2.06 5.73
N ARG A 151 5.58 -3.15 5.57
CA ARG A 151 5.19 -4.34 4.80
C ARG A 151 5.40 -5.61 5.61
N TRP A 152 4.50 -6.57 5.46
CA TRP A 152 4.66 -7.89 6.07
C TRP A 152 5.76 -8.68 5.38
N ILE A 153 6.66 -9.26 6.17
CA ILE A 153 7.65 -10.25 5.70
C ILE A 153 7.04 -11.65 5.83
N ASP A 154 6.49 -11.93 7.02
CA ASP A 154 5.83 -13.17 7.41
C ASP A 154 4.82 -12.87 8.53
N GLU A 155 4.24 -13.91 9.14
CA GLU A 155 3.23 -13.80 10.21
C GLU A 155 3.68 -13.06 11.48
N ASN A 156 5.00 -12.99 11.74
CA ASN A 156 5.58 -12.47 12.98
C ASN A 156 6.60 -11.37 12.72
N SER A 157 6.81 -10.97 11.45
CA SER A 157 7.87 -10.03 11.08
C SER A 157 7.39 -9.00 10.07
N VAL A 158 7.78 -7.75 10.28
CA VAL A 158 7.49 -6.63 9.39
C VAL A 158 8.76 -5.92 8.96
N LEU A 159 8.71 -5.36 7.75
CA LEU A 159 9.68 -4.46 7.19
C LEU A 159 9.16 -3.04 7.28
N VAL A 160 9.86 -2.18 8.01
CA VAL A 160 9.57 -0.75 8.17
C VAL A 160 10.46 0.05 7.24
N ASN A 161 9.91 1.13 6.66
CA ASN A 161 10.69 2.06 5.84
C ASN A 161 11.75 2.79 6.67
N ASP A 162 12.65 3.50 5.99
CA ASP A 162 13.60 4.37 6.65
C ASP A 162 12.91 5.68 7.04
N PHE A 163 12.78 5.91 8.35
CA PHE A 163 12.26 7.14 8.94
C PHE A 163 13.32 7.89 9.74
N SER A 164 14.60 7.74 9.38
CA SER A 164 15.74 8.40 10.06
C SER A 164 15.68 9.93 10.03
N ILE A 165 15.01 10.51 9.03
CA ILE A 165 14.77 11.96 8.93
C ILE A 165 13.65 12.45 9.85
N GLU A 166 12.83 11.53 10.39
CA GLU A 166 11.71 11.86 11.27
C GLU A 166 12.14 11.95 12.74
N SER A 167 11.29 12.57 13.57
CA SER A 167 11.59 12.72 14.99
C SER A 167 11.78 11.37 15.70
N LYS A 168 12.66 11.34 16.71
CA LYS A 168 12.83 10.18 17.61
C LYS A 168 11.51 9.78 18.27
N THR A 169 10.66 10.75 18.60
CA THR A 169 9.35 10.52 19.20
C THR A 169 8.43 9.74 18.27
N PHE A 170 8.37 10.10 16.99
CA PHE A 170 7.61 9.37 15.99
C PHE A 170 8.15 7.95 15.83
N ASN A 171 9.46 7.81 15.59
CA ASN A 171 10.11 6.51 15.44
C ASN A 171 9.84 5.59 16.65
N ASN A 172 9.97 6.10 17.87
CA ASN A 172 9.69 5.32 19.08
C ASN A 172 8.22 4.90 19.18
N LYS A 173 7.27 5.75 18.77
CA LYS A 173 5.85 5.40 18.75
C LYS A 173 5.57 4.30 17.73
N LEU A 174 6.11 4.41 16.52
CA LEU A 174 5.97 3.42 15.46
C LEU A 174 6.51 2.05 15.88
N ILE A 175 7.73 2.01 16.42
CA ILE A 175 8.34 0.77 16.89
C ILE A 175 7.55 0.16 18.04
N LYS A 176 7.15 0.96 19.04
CA LYS A 176 6.34 0.48 20.16
C LYS A 176 4.97 -0.06 19.73
N SER A 177 4.30 0.57 18.76
CA SER A 177 3.03 0.06 18.24
C SER A 177 3.18 -1.32 17.61
N LEU A 178 4.27 -1.58 16.90
CA LEU A 178 4.52 -2.89 16.29
C LEU A 178 4.95 -3.93 17.34
N GLN A 179 5.83 -3.56 18.28
CA GLN A 179 6.30 -4.45 19.35
C GLN A 179 5.19 -4.87 20.33
N LYS A 180 4.19 -4.01 20.57
CA LYS A 180 3.02 -4.34 21.39
C LYS A 180 2.26 -5.55 20.86
N HIS A 181 2.33 -5.79 19.55
CA HIS A 181 1.72 -6.94 18.87
C HIS A 181 2.74 -8.06 18.60
N HIS A 182 3.85 -8.08 19.34
CA HIS A 182 4.90 -9.11 19.30
C HIS A 182 5.56 -9.28 17.92
N LEU A 183 5.58 -8.23 17.09
CA LEU A 183 6.20 -8.27 15.77
C LEU A 183 7.71 -8.04 15.85
N ASN A 184 8.47 -8.87 15.15
CA ASN A 184 9.87 -8.64 14.83
C ASN A 184 9.97 -7.55 13.76
N ILE A 185 10.84 -6.57 13.99
CA ILE A 185 10.95 -5.41 13.10
C ILE A 185 12.29 -5.46 12.37
N LYS A 186 12.24 -5.49 11.04
CA LYS A 186 13.36 -5.15 10.18
C LYS A 186 13.12 -3.75 9.61
N ALA A 187 14.18 -2.99 9.41
CA ALA A 187 14.09 -1.66 8.82
C ALA A 187 14.92 -1.60 7.54
N MET A 188 14.42 -0.91 6.54
CA MET A 188 15.25 -0.44 5.43
C MET A 188 16.25 0.59 5.96
N LYS A 189 17.42 0.62 5.35
CA LYS A 189 18.41 1.67 5.55
C LYS A 189 18.80 2.24 4.21
N TYR A 190 18.67 3.55 4.07
CA TYR A 190 19.16 4.25 2.90
C TYR A 190 20.46 4.99 3.21
N ASN A 191 21.20 5.36 2.16
CA ASN A 191 22.36 6.23 2.33
C ASN A 191 21.93 7.62 2.82
N ASN A 192 22.82 8.32 3.51
CA ASN A 192 22.55 9.66 4.06
C ASN A 192 22.16 10.70 2.99
N SER A 193 22.56 10.50 1.73
CA SER A 193 22.21 11.35 0.59
C SER A 193 20.90 10.97 -0.10
N PHE A 194 20.22 9.90 0.37
CA PHE A 194 18.98 9.46 -0.23
C PHE A 194 17.87 10.49 -0.04
N PHE A 195 17.62 10.97 1.16
CA PHE A 195 16.54 11.92 1.36
C PHE A 195 16.92 13.31 0.85
N THR A 196 16.11 13.86 -0.05
CA THR A 196 16.26 15.20 -0.63
C THR A 196 14.91 15.93 -0.59
N LYS A 197 14.88 17.21 -0.99
CA LYS A 197 13.62 17.96 -1.11
C LYS A 197 12.63 17.32 -2.09
N ASP A 198 13.15 16.71 -3.16
CA ASP A 198 12.36 16.06 -4.21
C ASP A 198 12.14 14.56 -3.94
N ARG A 199 12.78 14.01 -2.90
CA ARG A 199 12.68 12.61 -2.48
C ARG A 199 12.61 12.53 -0.96
N ASN A 200 11.42 12.77 -0.45
CA ASN A 200 11.09 12.79 0.98
C ASN A 200 10.46 11.48 1.49
N TRP A 201 10.36 10.45 0.64
CA TRP A 201 9.85 9.13 1.00
C TRP A 201 10.57 8.02 0.21
N GLY A 202 10.59 6.81 0.76
CA GLY A 202 11.22 5.63 0.16
C GLY A 202 10.23 4.72 -0.54
N ALA A 203 9.98 4.96 -1.82
CA ALA A 203 9.01 4.24 -2.65
C ALA A 203 9.29 2.74 -2.79
N TYR A 204 10.50 2.27 -2.47
CA TYR A 204 10.86 0.85 -2.52
C TYR A 204 9.89 -0.05 -1.75
N LEU A 205 9.31 0.42 -0.64
CA LEU A 205 8.34 -0.36 0.14
C LEU A 205 6.95 -0.41 -0.50
N ASN A 206 6.66 0.41 -1.50
CA ASN A 206 5.41 0.40 -2.24
C ASN A 206 5.45 -0.65 -3.39
N PHE A 207 6.12 -1.79 -3.14
CA PHE A 207 6.23 -2.93 -4.06
C PHE A 207 4.93 -3.75 -4.13
N ILE A 208 4.82 -4.67 -5.08
CA ILE A 208 3.78 -5.71 -5.05
C ILE A 208 4.44 -7.08 -4.94
N LYS A 209 3.89 -7.93 -4.06
CA LYS A 209 4.32 -9.31 -3.88
C LYS A 209 3.21 -10.24 -4.31
N ILE A 210 3.44 -11.01 -5.36
CA ILE A 210 2.48 -11.95 -5.92
C ILE A 210 3.19 -13.29 -5.98
N GLU A 211 2.69 -14.25 -5.21
CA GLU A 211 3.34 -15.56 -5.06
C GLU A 211 4.82 -15.42 -4.63
N ASN A 212 5.75 -15.87 -5.46
CA ASN A 212 7.20 -15.75 -5.28
C ASN A 212 7.83 -14.61 -6.10
N VAL A 213 7.05 -13.70 -6.69
CA VAL A 213 7.57 -12.55 -7.43
C VAL A 213 7.36 -11.27 -6.62
N LEU A 214 8.42 -10.50 -6.46
CA LEU A 214 8.43 -9.21 -5.79
C LEU A 214 8.80 -8.12 -6.81
N ILE A 215 7.81 -7.37 -7.27
CA ILE A 215 8.03 -6.29 -8.24
C ILE A 215 8.26 -5.00 -7.45
N VAL A 216 9.47 -4.44 -7.56
CA VAL A 216 9.95 -3.35 -6.71
C VAL A 216 10.13 -2.08 -7.54
N PRO A 217 9.48 -0.96 -7.19
CA PRO A 217 9.70 0.29 -7.88
C PRO A 217 11.11 0.80 -7.56
N ILE A 218 11.82 1.28 -8.59
CA ILE A 218 13.16 1.86 -8.48
C ILE A 218 13.20 3.27 -9.07
N TYR A 219 14.20 4.04 -8.67
CA TYR A 219 14.37 5.46 -9.05
C TYR A 219 15.36 5.67 -10.20
N GLY A 220 16.09 4.64 -10.62
CA GLY A 220 17.18 4.75 -11.58
C GLY A 220 18.44 5.42 -11.00
N ILE A 221 18.74 5.18 -9.72
CA ILE A 221 19.86 5.78 -8.98
C ILE A 221 20.69 4.71 -8.26
N ASN A 222 21.88 5.08 -7.78
CA ASN A 222 22.76 4.15 -7.06
C ASN A 222 22.15 3.54 -5.79
N GLU A 223 21.19 4.22 -5.15
CA GLU A 223 20.46 3.69 -4.00
C GLU A 223 19.69 2.40 -4.34
N ASP A 224 19.24 2.24 -5.59
CA ASP A 224 18.44 1.09 -6.01
C ASP A 224 19.17 -0.22 -5.70
N PHE A 225 20.48 -0.27 -5.93
CA PHE A 225 21.30 -1.46 -5.63
C PHE A 225 21.27 -1.83 -4.14
N LEU A 226 21.34 -0.84 -3.25
CA LEU A 226 21.31 -1.07 -1.82
C LEU A 226 19.91 -1.52 -1.36
N ALA A 227 18.86 -0.88 -1.88
CA ALA A 227 17.48 -1.25 -1.57
C ALA A 227 17.14 -2.66 -2.05
N LEU A 228 17.46 -2.99 -3.32
CA LEU A 228 17.21 -4.31 -3.90
C LEU A 228 17.99 -5.41 -3.16
N LYS A 229 19.25 -5.15 -2.78
CA LYS A 229 20.04 -6.11 -2.00
C LYS A 229 19.43 -6.40 -0.63
N GLN A 230 18.94 -5.36 0.06
CA GLN A 230 18.22 -5.53 1.34
C GLN A 230 16.95 -6.35 1.16
N LEU A 231 16.14 -6.01 0.15
CA LEU A 231 14.91 -6.74 -0.15
C LEU A 231 15.19 -8.20 -0.52
N GLN A 232 16.24 -8.49 -1.29
CA GLN A 232 16.63 -9.87 -1.62
C GLN A 232 17.00 -10.68 -0.39
N ASN A 233 17.69 -10.06 0.57
CA ASN A 233 18.05 -10.72 1.84
C ASN A 233 16.86 -10.95 2.76
N ILE A 234 15.83 -10.11 2.67
CA ILE A 234 14.60 -10.20 3.46
C ILE A 234 13.66 -11.24 2.83
N TYR A 235 13.39 -11.13 1.54
CA TYR A 235 12.50 -11.99 0.76
C TYR A 235 13.29 -13.03 -0.03
N LYS A 236 14.08 -13.86 0.68
CA LYS A 236 15.07 -14.79 0.09
C LYS A 236 14.51 -15.73 -0.98
N ASN A 237 13.24 -16.11 -0.84
CA ASN A 237 12.58 -17.06 -1.74
C ASN A 237 11.82 -16.36 -2.88
N CYS A 238 11.95 -15.04 -3.02
CA CYS A 238 11.31 -14.28 -4.08
C CYS A 238 12.29 -13.94 -5.20
N ILE A 239 11.79 -13.99 -6.42
CA ILE A 239 12.39 -13.35 -7.59
C ILE A 239 12.10 -11.86 -7.46
N ILE A 240 13.14 -11.03 -7.46
CA ILE A 240 12.99 -9.58 -7.42
C ILE A 240 13.04 -9.02 -8.84
N GLU A 241 11.97 -8.32 -9.23
CA GLU A 241 11.85 -7.64 -10.51
C GLU A 241 11.84 -6.12 -10.28
N PRO A 242 12.97 -5.43 -10.50
CA PRO A 242 12.99 -3.98 -10.42
C PRO A 242 12.23 -3.37 -11.60
N ILE A 243 11.45 -2.33 -11.34
CA ILE A 243 10.74 -1.57 -12.38
C ILE A 243 10.91 -0.07 -12.17
N LYS A 244 11.32 0.62 -13.23
CA LYS A 244 11.46 2.07 -13.21
C LYS A 244 10.08 2.73 -13.22
N PHE A 245 9.78 3.51 -12.18
CA PHE A 245 8.46 4.09 -11.93
C PHE A 245 8.52 5.60 -11.63
N ASP A 246 9.60 6.28 -12.04
CA ASP A 246 9.94 7.66 -11.68
C ASP A 246 8.79 8.66 -11.83
N SER A 247 8.02 8.60 -12.92
CA SER A 247 6.94 9.56 -13.18
C SER A 247 5.80 9.42 -12.17
N ILE A 248 5.48 8.19 -11.77
CA ILE A 248 4.43 7.90 -10.79
C ILE A 248 4.94 8.21 -9.37
N ILE A 249 6.21 7.89 -9.08
CA ILE A 249 6.86 8.23 -7.81
C ILE A 249 6.86 9.74 -7.56
N LYS A 250 7.12 10.55 -8.59
CA LYS A 250 7.05 12.02 -8.51
C LYS A 250 5.64 12.54 -8.17
N ASN A 251 4.60 11.75 -8.44
CA ASN A 251 3.22 12.06 -8.11
C ASN A 251 2.76 11.47 -6.77
N GLY A 252 3.67 10.92 -5.96
CA GLY A 252 3.40 10.52 -4.58
C GLY A 252 2.93 9.07 -4.38
N GLY A 253 3.01 8.20 -5.39
CA GLY A 253 2.69 6.79 -5.26
C GLY A 253 3.60 5.88 -6.07
N ALA A 254 3.41 4.57 -5.99
CA ALA A 254 4.11 3.61 -6.87
C ALA A 254 3.25 2.36 -7.14
N LEU A 255 3.86 1.18 -7.26
CA LEU A 255 3.19 -0.04 -7.73
C LEU A 255 2.01 -0.47 -6.86
N HIS A 256 2.17 -0.46 -5.55
CA HIS A 256 1.10 -0.88 -4.65
C HIS A 256 -0.10 0.06 -4.73
N CYS A 257 0.13 1.37 -4.91
CA CYS A 257 -0.92 2.38 -5.04
C CYS A 257 -1.73 2.24 -6.34
N VAL A 258 -1.08 1.91 -7.47
CA VAL A 258 -1.72 1.86 -8.79
C VAL A 258 -2.36 0.51 -9.13
N SER A 259 -2.32 -0.45 -8.20
CA SER A 259 -2.80 -1.81 -8.41
C SER A 259 -3.79 -2.25 -7.34
N SER A 260 -4.65 -3.18 -7.70
CA SER A 260 -5.47 -3.94 -6.74
C SER A 260 -5.47 -5.42 -7.13
N GLU A 261 -5.73 -6.29 -6.16
CA GLU A 261 -5.79 -7.73 -6.40
C GLU A 261 -7.23 -8.23 -6.48
N LYS A 262 -7.45 -9.25 -7.29
CA LYS A 262 -8.61 -10.12 -7.25
C LYS A 262 -8.16 -11.57 -7.19
N ILE A 263 -8.76 -12.36 -6.33
CA ILE A 263 -8.63 -13.82 -6.35
C ILE A 263 -9.81 -14.36 -7.13
N GLY A 264 -9.52 -15.05 -8.24
CA GLY A 264 -10.54 -15.84 -8.92
C GLY A 264 -10.94 -17.01 -8.03
N VAL A 265 -12.22 -17.06 -7.66
CA VAL A 265 -12.89 -18.21 -7.02
C VAL A 265 -13.52 -19.07 -8.10
#